data_AF-A0AAE3UGU0-F1
#
_entry.id   AF-A0AAE3UGU0-F1
#
_cell.length_a   1.000
_cell.length_b   1.000
_cell.length_c   1.000
_cell.angle_alpha   90.00
_cell.angle_beta   90.00
_cell.angle_gamma   90.00
#
_symmetry.space_group_name_H-M   'P 1'
#
loop_
_entity.id
_entity.type
_entity.pdbx_description
1 polymer ?
#
loop_
_entity_poly.entity_id
_entity_poly.type
_entity_poly.pdbx_seq_one_letter_code
_entity_poly.pdbx_strand_id
1 'polypeptide(L)'
;MEKEKMSTNFFLNTQLTALIEKGFSCIESHPCHHLESGIREAIYLALGAHHDPIAHKRRRLLAQQAINKVAPLWYTTWPQDTLLMPLLDRFIRYKERRVVEKNEFLYTQLDEDWERMSAFADNTWIQDPLHRKHRFAESMVGLTVVLATELVLFDSFVTSEESFLPQKDEEIDLMENELHFYAAFAYAGGPPFPMHYFGTGSPEKYKDYWTWWLQEALPYAWKEGMNK
;
A
#
# COMPACT_ATOMS: atom_id res chain seq x y z
N MET A 1 -25.30 -4.68 27.37
CA MET A 1 -24.62 -5.60 26.44
C MET A 1 -23.94 -4.74 25.39
N GLU A 2 -22.89 -4.01 25.79
CA GLU A 2 -22.29 -2.95 24.95
C GLU A 2 -20.91 -2.51 25.48
N LYS A 3 -20.11 -3.45 25.99
CA LYS A 3 -18.75 -3.19 26.51
C LYS A 3 -17.67 -4.09 25.91
N GLU A 4 -17.94 -4.71 24.77
CA GLU A 4 -17.05 -5.72 24.17
C GLU A 4 -16.51 -5.33 22.78
N LYS A 5 -16.34 -4.03 22.51
CA LYS A 5 -15.70 -3.55 21.26
C LYS A 5 -14.46 -2.65 21.48
N MET A 6 -13.84 -2.66 22.66
CA MET A 6 -12.57 -1.97 22.93
C MET A 6 -11.54 -2.88 23.61
N SER A 7 -11.35 -4.09 23.09
CA SER A 7 -10.37 -5.05 23.63
C SER A 7 -9.37 -5.51 22.56
N THR A 8 -8.73 -4.55 21.91
CA THR A 8 -7.53 -4.81 21.09
C THR A 8 -6.38 -3.85 21.44
N ASN A 9 -6.29 -3.42 22.71
CA ASN A 9 -5.11 -2.70 23.21
C ASN A 9 -3.99 -3.69 23.57
N PHE A 10 -3.40 -4.31 22.55
CA PHE A 10 -2.04 -4.83 22.65
C PHE A 10 -1.10 -3.65 22.38
N PHE A 11 -0.31 -3.26 23.39
CA PHE A 11 0.48 -2.03 23.49
C PHE A 11 1.19 -1.61 22.18
N LEU A 12 0.52 -0.75 21.40
CA LEU A 12 1.18 0.14 20.46
C LEU A 12 2.04 1.12 21.27
N ASN A 13 3.17 1.56 20.74
CA ASN A 13 3.90 2.65 21.40
C ASN A 13 3.07 3.95 21.30
N THR A 14 3.30 4.89 22.22
CA THR A 14 2.50 6.13 22.31
C THR A 14 2.54 6.95 21.01
N GLN A 15 3.67 6.90 20.29
CA GLN A 15 3.83 7.59 19.01
C GLN A 15 2.91 7.02 17.92
N LEU A 16 2.85 5.69 17.79
CA LEU A 16 2.03 5.00 16.81
C LEU A 16 0.54 5.18 17.09
N THR A 17 0.14 5.17 18.37
CA THR A 17 -1.24 5.51 18.78
C THR A 17 -1.62 6.93 18.35
N ALA A 18 -0.76 7.92 18.61
CA ALA A 18 -1.01 9.30 18.22
C ALA A 18 -1.09 9.46 16.68
N LEU A 19 -0.27 8.72 15.93
CA LEU A 19 -0.32 8.72 14.46
C LEU A 19 -1.59 8.08 13.92
N ILE A 20 -2.11 7.03 14.57
CA ILE A 20 -3.39 6.41 14.22
C ILE A 20 -4.54 7.39 14.45
N GLU A 21 -4.56 8.09 15.59
CA GLU A 21 -5.56 9.14 15.88
C GLU A 21 -5.51 10.29 14.87
N LYS A 22 -4.29 10.72 14.49
CA LYS A 22 -4.07 11.69 13.42
C LYS A 22 -4.58 11.16 12.08
N GLY A 23 -4.36 9.88 11.78
CA GLY A 23 -4.85 9.21 10.59
C GLY A 23 -6.38 9.21 10.50
N PHE A 24 -7.09 8.87 11.58
CA PHE A 24 -8.56 8.99 11.60
C PHE A 24 -9.03 10.42 11.39
N SER A 25 -8.38 11.39 12.05
CA SER A 25 -8.71 12.80 11.88
C SER A 25 -8.52 13.26 10.43
N CYS A 26 -7.49 12.76 9.74
CA CYS A 26 -7.26 12.99 8.31
C CYS A 26 -8.40 12.40 7.47
N ILE A 27 -8.72 11.12 7.66
CA ILE A 27 -9.79 10.43 6.90
C ILE A 27 -11.13 11.14 7.08
N GLU A 28 -11.47 11.59 8.29
CA GLU A 28 -12.75 12.27 8.54
C GLU A 28 -12.81 13.69 7.95
N SER A 29 -11.66 14.38 7.84
CA SER A 29 -11.61 15.75 7.33
C SER A 29 -11.31 15.86 5.83
N HIS A 30 -10.70 14.82 5.23
CA HIS A 30 -10.40 14.81 3.80
C HIS A 30 -11.68 14.61 2.97
N PRO A 31 -11.92 15.42 1.91
CA PRO A 31 -13.15 15.34 1.10
C PRO A 31 -13.43 13.95 0.50
N CYS A 32 -12.37 13.22 0.16
CA CYS A 32 -12.45 11.85 -0.37
C CYS A 32 -12.08 10.76 0.64
N HIS A 33 -12.03 11.10 1.94
CA HIS A 33 -11.66 10.17 3.01
C HIS A 33 -10.30 9.48 2.84
N HIS A 34 -9.38 10.16 2.16
CA HIS A 34 -8.04 9.66 1.89
C HIS A 34 -7.11 9.91 3.08
N LEU A 35 -6.17 9.00 3.28
CA LEU A 35 -5.12 9.15 4.28
C LEU A 35 -3.88 9.71 3.59
N GLU A 36 -3.47 10.95 3.89
CA GLU A 36 -2.35 11.63 3.21
C GLU A 36 -0.99 10.93 3.38
N SER A 37 -0.12 11.01 2.36
CA SER A 37 1.18 10.31 2.30
C SER A 37 2.08 10.58 3.50
N GLY A 38 2.17 11.83 3.96
CA GLY A 38 3.00 12.17 5.12
C GLY A 38 2.58 11.44 6.42
N ILE A 39 1.30 11.09 6.58
CA ILE A 39 0.86 10.28 7.73
C ILE A 39 1.26 8.81 7.54
N ARG A 40 1.14 8.29 6.31
CA ARG A 40 1.53 6.91 5.96
C ARG A 40 3.03 6.71 6.21
N GLU A 41 3.86 7.64 5.75
CA GLU A 41 5.33 7.65 5.99
C GLU A 41 5.67 7.69 7.49
N ALA A 42 5.03 8.59 8.25
CA ALA A 42 5.26 8.70 9.68
C ALA A 42 4.92 7.39 10.42
N ILE A 43 3.87 6.68 9.99
CA ILE A 43 3.51 5.37 10.53
C ILE A 43 4.58 4.34 10.21
N TYR A 44 5.10 4.32 8.97
CA TYR A 44 6.20 3.43 8.57
C TYR A 44 7.47 3.63 9.38
N LEU A 45 7.80 4.88 9.71
CA LEU A 45 8.90 5.23 10.61
C LEU A 45 8.63 4.75 12.03
N ALA A 46 7.40 4.92 12.53
CA ALA A 46 7.01 4.50 13.88
C ALA A 46 6.96 2.97 14.07
N LEU A 47 6.93 2.19 12.98
CA LEU A 47 7.03 0.72 13.05
C LEU A 47 8.41 0.22 13.53
N GLY A 48 9.45 1.05 13.45
CA GLY A 48 10.77 0.83 14.04
C GLY A 48 11.92 1.33 13.17
N ALA A 49 13.16 1.14 13.62
CA ALA A 49 14.33 1.66 12.92
C ALA A 49 14.57 0.95 11.56
N HIS A 50 15.17 1.67 10.61
CA HIS A 50 15.72 1.03 9.42
C HIS A 50 16.77 0.00 9.85
N HIS A 51 16.77 -1.15 9.22
CA HIS A 51 17.57 -2.32 9.60
C HIS A 51 17.23 -3.11 10.87
N ASP A 52 16.22 -2.74 11.64
CA ASP A 52 15.71 -3.62 12.70
C ASP A 52 14.89 -4.78 12.09
N PRO A 53 15.27 -6.05 12.32
CA PRO A 53 14.52 -7.21 11.81
C PRO A 53 13.06 -7.25 12.26
N ILE A 54 12.75 -6.75 13.46
CA ILE A 54 11.37 -6.67 13.96
C ILE A 54 10.59 -5.61 13.18
N ALA A 55 11.19 -4.44 12.96
CA ALA A 55 10.58 -3.36 12.18
C ALA A 55 10.33 -3.80 10.73
N HIS A 56 11.32 -4.43 10.11
CA HIS A 56 11.20 -4.99 8.75
C HIS A 56 10.07 -6.02 8.67
N LYS A 57 9.99 -6.94 9.65
CA LYS A 57 8.89 -7.91 9.75
C LYS A 57 7.53 -7.23 9.85
N ARG A 58 7.40 -6.15 10.63
CA ARG A 58 6.14 -5.38 10.74
C ARG A 58 5.75 -4.75 9.41
N ARG A 59 6.66 -4.03 8.74
CA ARG A 59 6.40 -3.40 7.44
C ARG A 59 5.99 -4.43 6.38
N ARG A 60 6.70 -5.55 6.31
CA ARG A 60 6.35 -6.68 5.45
C ARG A 60 4.95 -7.22 5.73
N LEU A 61 4.61 -7.44 7.01
CA LEU A 61 3.28 -7.95 7.39
C LEU A 61 2.18 -6.96 6.99
N LEU A 62 2.43 -5.66 7.13
CA LEU A 62 1.49 -4.62 6.71
C LEU A 62 1.30 -4.61 5.18
N ALA A 63 2.38 -4.71 4.41
CA ALA A 63 2.30 -4.85 2.96
C ALA A 63 1.58 -6.13 2.53
N GLN A 64 1.84 -7.26 3.20
CA GLN A 64 1.13 -8.52 2.96
C GLN A 64 -0.38 -8.39 3.23
N GLN A 65 -0.79 -7.66 4.26
CA GLN A 65 -2.21 -7.39 4.52
C GLN A 65 -2.83 -6.58 3.38
N ALA A 66 -2.14 -5.55 2.88
CA ALA A 66 -2.62 -4.77 1.74
C ALA A 66 -2.80 -5.64 0.49
N ILE A 67 -1.80 -6.48 0.16
CA ILE A 67 -1.89 -7.46 -0.93
C ILE A 67 -3.10 -8.36 -0.76
N ASN A 68 -3.28 -8.96 0.43
CA ASN A 68 -4.38 -9.88 0.69
C ASN A 68 -5.76 -9.23 0.49
N LYS A 69 -5.88 -7.94 0.79
CA LYS A 69 -7.13 -7.20 0.63
C LYS A 69 -7.46 -6.90 -0.83
N VAL A 70 -6.46 -6.66 -1.68
CA VAL A 70 -6.66 -6.16 -3.05
C VAL A 70 -6.40 -7.20 -4.14
N ALA A 71 -5.60 -8.24 -3.90
CA ALA A 71 -5.34 -9.32 -4.85
C ALA A 71 -6.63 -9.98 -5.42
N PRO A 72 -7.70 -10.20 -4.65
CA PRO A 72 -8.96 -10.73 -5.20
C PRO A 72 -9.57 -9.88 -6.32
N LEU A 73 -9.31 -8.57 -6.35
CA LEU A 73 -9.80 -7.66 -7.41
C LEU A 73 -9.19 -8.03 -8.76
N TRP A 74 -7.90 -8.40 -8.80
CA TRP A 74 -7.24 -8.84 -10.03
C TRP A 74 -7.90 -10.10 -10.59
N TYR A 75 -8.07 -11.13 -9.77
CA TYR A 75 -8.65 -12.40 -10.22
C TYR A 75 -10.13 -12.28 -10.61
N THR A 76 -10.85 -11.33 -10.00
CA THR A 76 -12.23 -11.02 -10.41
C THR A 76 -12.25 -10.32 -11.77
N THR A 77 -11.28 -9.47 -12.04
CA THR A 77 -11.22 -8.63 -13.25
C THR A 77 -10.62 -9.35 -14.44
N TRP A 78 -9.54 -10.09 -14.23
CA TRP A 78 -8.79 -10.85 -15.23
C TRP A 78 -8.57 -12.30 -14.76
N PRO A 79 -9.61 -13.13 -14.73
CA PRO A 79 -9.52 -14.49 -14.19
C PRO A 79 -8.60 -15.43 -14.98
N GLN A 80 -8.26 -15.08 -16.23
CA GLN A 80 -7.37 -15.86 -17.10
C GLN A 80 -5.96 -15.27 -17.19
N ASP A 81 -5.73 -14.11 -16.59
CA ASP A 81 -4.42 -13.48 -16.59
C ASP A 81 -3.49 -14.19 -15.60
N THR A 82 -2.21 -14.30 -15.98
CA THR A 82 -1.20 -15.03 -15.21
C THR A 82 -0.09 -14.13 -14.66
N LEU A 83 -0.17 -12.81 -14.85
CA LEU A 83 0.90 -11.86 -14.49
C LEU A 83 1.06 -11.70 -12.98
N LEU A 84 -0.05 -11.68 -12.23
CA LEU A 84 0.01 -11.43 -10.80
C LEU A 84 0.64 -12.60 -10.01
N MET A 85 0.41 -13.84 -10.44
CA MET A 85 0.83 -15.03 -9.68
C MET A 85 2.36 -15.12 -9.50
N PRO A 86 3.20 -14.96 -10.55
CA PRO A 86 4.65 -14.91 -10.39
C PRO A 86 5.16 -13.81 -9.44
N LEU A 87 4.48 -12.65 -9.40
CA LEU A 87 4.83 -11.55 -8.50
C LEU A 87 4.52 -11.91 -7.05
N LEU A 88 3.35 -12.49 -6.78
CA LEU A 88 2.98 -12.98 -5.45
C LEU A 88 3.93 -14.08 -4.98
N ASP A 89 4.28 -15.02 -5.86
CA ASP A 89 5.26 -16.07 -5.56
C ASP A 89 6.64 -15.49 -5.23
N ARG A 90 7.06 -14.39 -5.89
CA ARG A 90 8.28 -13.67 -5.53
C ARG A 90 8.18 -13.00 -4.17
N PHE A 91 7.11 -12.25 -3.91
CA PHE A 91 6.87 -11.63 -2.60
C PHE A 91 6.96 -12.67 -1.47
N ILE A 92 6.29 -13.81 -1.63
CA ILE A 92 6.29 -14.90 -0.64
C ILE A 92 7.68 -15.53 -0.48
N ARG A 93 8.43 -15.73 -1.57
CA ARG A 93 9.79 -16.29 -1.52
C ARG A 93 10.78 -15.34 -0.85
N TYR A 94 10.62 -14.04 -1.05
CA TYR A 94 11.52 -13.04 -0.49
C TYR A 94 11.15 -12.60 0.91
N LYS A 95 9.99 -13.00 1.43
CA LYS A 95 9.49 -12.59 2.75
C LYS A 95 10.53 -12.78 3.88
N GLU A 96 11.36 -13.82 3.83
CA GLU A 96 12.44 -14.06 4.81
C GLU A 96 13.85 -13.69 4.29
N ARG A 97 13.97 -13.30 3.02
CA ARG A 97 15.24 -12.89 2.40
C ARG A 97 15.34 -11.38 2.44
N ARG A 98 16.01 -10.88 3.47
CA ARG A 98 16.47 -9.50 3.47
C ARG A 98 17.82 -9.40 2.76
N VAL A 99 17.92 -8.48 1.81
CA VAL A 99 19.13 -8.25 1.04
C VAL A 99 19.82 -7.02 1.63
N VAL A 100 20.92 -7.25 2.37
CA VAL A 100 21.67 -6.18 3.05
C VAL A 100 22.71 -5.54 2.12
N GLU A 101 23.10 -6.24 1.05
CA GLU A 101 24.09 -5.78 0.07
C GLU A 101 23.46 -5.67 -1.32
N LYS A 102 23.92 -4.71 -2.13
CA LYS A 102 23.40 -4.49 -3.48
C LYS A 102 23.44 -5.80 -4.29
N ASN A 103 22.28 -6.27 -4.72
CA ASN A 103 22.15 -7.45 -5.57
C ASN A 103 21.57 -7.01 -6.92
N GLU A 104 22.46 -6.78 -7.89
CA GLU A 104 22.07 -6.24 -9.21
C GLU A 104 21.03 -7.10 -9.91
N PHE A 105 21.11 -8.43 -9.78
CA PHE A 105 20.10 -9.32 -10.33
C PHE A 105 18.71 -9.07 -9.76
N LEU A 106 18.59 -8.80 -8.46
CA LEU A 106 17.29 -8.51 -7.83
C LEU A 106 16.75 -7.14 -8.19
N TYR A 107 17.62 -6.13 -8.32
CA TYR A 107 17.23 -4.81 -8.83
C TYR A 107 16.71 -4.92 -10.27
N THR A 108 17.47 -5.54 -11.18
CA THR A 108 17.03 -5.73 -12.56
C THR A 108 15.72 -6.49 -12.65
N GLN A 109 15.51 -7.52 -11.82
CA GLN A 109 14.25 -8.25 -11.80
C GLN A 109 13.06 -7.38 -11.33
N LEU A 110 13.27 -6.50 -10.35
CA LEU A 110 12.23 -5.59 -9.89
C LEU A 110 11.92 -4.51 -10.94
N ASP A 111 12.95 -3.99 -11.63
CA ASP A 111 12.78 -3.04 -12.73
C ASP A 111 11.98 -3.68 -13.87
N GLU A 112 12.30 -4.92 -14.27
CA GLU A 112 11.55 -5.68 -15.27
C GLU A 112 10.08 -5.92 -14.84
N ASP A 113 9.85 -6.23 -13.57
CA ASP A 113 8.51 -6.42 -13.02
C ASP A 113 7.72 -5.10 -13.00
N TRP A 114 8.37 -3.99 -12.64
CA TRP A 114 7.82 -2.65 -12.66
C TRP A 114 7.43 -2.22 -14.08
N GLU A 115 8.36 -2.34 -15.04
CA GLU A 115 8.12 -2.02 -16.45
C GLU A 115 6.95 -2.83 -17.01
N ARG A 116 6.92 -4.14 -16.73
CA ARG A 116 5.86 -5.03 -17.19
C ARG A 116 4.49 -4.64 -16.60
N MET A 117 4.43 -4.33 -15.31
CA MET A 117 3.18 -3.96 -14.65
C MET A 117 2.70 -2.56 -15.03
N SER A 118 3.62 -1.62 -15.21
CA SER A 118 3.33 -0.27 -15.69
C SER A 118 2.79 -0.32 -17.11
N ALA A 119 3.44 -1.07 -18.01
CA ALA A 119 2.95 -1.28 -19.37
C ALA A 119 1.57 -1.97 -19.39
N PHE A 120 1.30 -2.89 -18.46
CA PHE A 120 -0.04 -3.48 -18.33
C PHE A 120 -1.06 -2.42 -17.91
N ALA A 121 -0.77 -1.62 -16.88
CA ALA A 121 -1.62 -0.54 -16.41
C ALA A 121 -1.91 0.46 -17.54
N ASP A 122 -0.89 0.89 -18.28
CA ASP A 122 -1.02 1.76 -19.45
C ASP A 122 -1.90 1.15 -20.55
N ASN A 123 -1.82 -0.16 -20.77
CA ASN A 123 -2.70 -0.82 -21.75
C ASN A 123 -4.17 -0.82 -21.29
N THR A 124 -4.43 -0.96 -19.99
CA THR A 124 -5.81 -0.81 -19.48
C THR A 124 -6.33 0.62 -19.64
N TRP A 125 -5.44 1.60 -19.76
CA TRP A 125 -5.73 3.00 -20.03
C TRP A 125 -5.94 3.27 -21.53
N ILE A 126 -5.06 2.82 -22.41
CA ILE A 126 -5.08 3.17 -23.85
C ILE A 126 -6.26 2.54 -24.60
N GLN A 127 -6.72 1.35 -24.19
CA GLN A 127 -7.70 0.59 -24.98
C GLN A 127 -9.17 1.01 -24.79
N ASP A 128 -9.47 1.99 -23.93
CA ASP A 128 -10.84 2.51 -23.75
C ASP A 128 -10.87 4.06 -23.67
N PRO A 129 -10.59 4.80 -24.76
CA PRO A 129 -10.48 6.26 -24.75
C PRO A 129 -11.76 7.03 -24.37
N LEU A 130 -12.87 6.33 -24.07
CA LEU A 130 -14.13 6.91 -23.60
C LEU A 130 -14.37 6.72 -22.10
N HIS A 131 -13.45 6.06 -21.40
CA HIS A 131 -13.44 5.89 -19.95
C HIS A 131 -14.67 5.21 -19.34
N ARG A 132 -15.25 4.22 -20.04
CA ARG A 132 -16.50 3.57 -19.61
C ARG A 132 -16.32 2.19 -18.98
N LYS A 133 -15.15 1.56 -19.18
CA LYS A 133 -14.80 0.19 -18.80
C LYS A 133 -13.35 0.04 -18.33
N HIS A 134 -12.61 1.13 -18.09
CA HIS A 134 -11.25 1.01 -17.60
C HIS A 134 -11.19 0.21 -16.31
N ARG A 135 -10.31 -0.78 -16.33
CA ARG A 135 -9.90 -1.55 -15.15
C ARG A 135 -8.57 -1.05 -14.61
N PHE A 136 -8.27 0.23 -14.86
CA PHE A 136 -7.00 0.85 -14.51
C PHE A 136 -6.76 0.84 -13.01
N ALA A 137 -7.80 1.11 -12.21
CA ALA A 137 -7.70 1.00 -10.76
C ALA A 137 -7.34 -0.42 -10.34
N GLU A 138 -8.00 -1.44 -10.89
CA GLU A 138 -7.69 -2.84 -10.59
C GLU A 138 -6.28 -3.24 -11.03
N SER A 139 -5.68 -2.56 -12.01
CA SER A 139 -4.31 -2.83 -12.46
C SER A 139 -3.25 -2.42 -11.42
N MET A 140 -3.57 -1.44 -10.55
CA MET A 140 -2.71 -0.99 -9.46
C MET A 140 -2.42 -2.10 -8.43
N VAL A 141 -3.21 -3.18 -8.42
CA VAL A 141 -2.92 -4.39 -7.64
C VAL A 141 -1.55 -4.96 -8.00
N GLY A 142 -1.17 -4.97 -9.28
CA GLY A 142 0.13 -5.49 -9.69
C GLY A 142 1.29 -4.62 -9.20
N LEU A 143 1.19 -3.29 -9.36
CA LEU A 143 2.18 -2.34 -8.84
C LEU A 143 2.30 -2.41 -7.31
N THR A 144 1.18 -2.61 -6.61
CA THR A 144 1.17 -2.87 -5.16
C THR A 144 2.06 -4.06 -4.80
N VAL A 145 1.98 -5.18 -5.54
CA VAL A 145 2.80 -6.37 -5.27
C VAL A 145 4.28 -6.14 -5.62
N VAL A 146 4.57 -5.40 -6.69
CA VAL A 146 5.96 -5.03 -7.05
C VAL A 146 6.59 -4.22 -5.94
N LEU A 147 5.97 -3.11 -5.51
CA LEU A 147 6.50 -2.25 -4.44
C LEU A 147 6.55 -2.96 -3.08
N ALA A 148 5.59 -3.83 -2.79
CA ALA A 148 5.66 -4.66 -1.60
C ALA A 148 6.85 -5.63 -1.63
N THR A 149 7.22 -6.14 -2.81
CA THR A 149 8.39 -7.02 -2.99
C THR A 149 9.68 -6.23 -2.82
N GLU A 150 9.74 -5.02 -3.37
CA GLU A 150 10.85 -4.08 -3.19
C GLU A 150 11.07 -3.75 -1.70
N LEU A 151 10.01 -3.36 -0.98
CA LEU A 151 10.02 -3.11 0.46
C LEU A 151 10.58 -4.32 1.24
N VAL A 152 10.18 -5.53 0.87
CA VAL A 152 10.67 -6.76 1.53
C VAL A 152 12.15 -6.98 1.29
N LEU A 153 12.64 -6.73 0.08
CA LEU A 153 14.03 -6.97 -0.27
C LEU A 153 14.97 -5.93 0.34
N PHE A 154 14.60 -4.65 0.24
CA PHE A 154 15.50 -3.54 0.51
C PHE A 154 15.15 -2.75 1.77
N ASP A 155 13.98 -3.00 2.39
CA ASP A 155 13.42 -2.13 3.42
C ASP A 155 13.30 -0.68 2.89
N SER A 156 13.07 -0.53 1.57
CA SER A 156 12.91 0.76 0.90
C SER A 156 11.58 1.37 1.32
N PHE A 157 11.65 2.28 2.27
CA PHE A 157 10.61 3.28 2.52
C PHE A 157 11.29 4.64 2.53
N VAL A 158 10.54 5.69 2.20
CA VAL A 158 11.07 7.06 2.16
C VAL A 158 11.63 7.39 3.54
N THR A 159 12.95 7.60 3.58
CA THR A 159 13.74 7.88 4.79
C THR A 159 14.25 9.32 4.81
N SER A 160 13.79 10.18 3.91
CA SER A 160 14.24 11.57 3.95
C SER A 160 13.74 12.21 5.23
N GLU A 161 14.66 12.53 6.15
CA GLU A 161 14.40 13.37 7.32
C GLU A 161 13.82 14.75 6.93
N GLU A 162 13.81 15.08 5.63
CA GLU A 162 13.20 16.27 5.04
C GLU A 162 11.69 16.15 4.77
N SER A 163 11.05 14.96 4.90
CA SER A 163 9.63 14.75 4.55
C SER A 163 8.60 15.11 5.64
N PHE A 164 8.99 15.80 6.72
CA PHE A 164 8.05 16.23 7.77
C PHE A 164 7.02 17.29 7.33
N LEU A 165 7.08 17.76 6.08
CA LEU A 165 6.00 18.57 5.53
C LEU A 165 4.78 17.65 5.30
N PRO A 166 3.55 18.10 5.60
CA PRO A 166 2.35 17.37 5.20
C PRO A 166 2.30 17.30 3.67
N GLN A 167 2.90 16.25 3.11
CA GLN A 167 2.80 15.94 1.71
C GLN A 167 1.37 15.44 1.48
N LYS A 168 0.66 16.18 0.65
CA LYS A 168 -0.58 15.70 0.06
C LYS A 168 -0.20 14.78 -1.08
N ASP A 169 -1.01 13.76 -1.32
CA ASP A 169 -0.94 13.06 -2.60
C ASP A 169 -1.35 14.08 -3.68
N GLU A 170 -0.36 14.67 -4.35
CA GLU A 170 -0.57 15.62 -5.44
C GLU A 170 -0.72 14.88 -6.78
N GLU A 171 -1.41 15.53 -7.72
CA GLU A 171 -1.72 15.01 -9.07
C GLU A 171 -0.46 14.70 -9.92
N ILE A 172 0.73 15.11 -9.46
CA ILE A 172 1.91 15.36 -10.31
C ILE A 172 2.62 14.08 -10.76
N ASP A 173 2.51 12.95 -10.06
CA ASP A 173 2.88 11.67 -10.65
C ASP A 173 2.16 10.48 -10.01
N LEU A 174 1.10 10.01 -10.66
CA LEU A 174 0.40 8.79 -10.23
C LEU A 174 1.35 7.60 -10.09
N MET A 175 2.39 7.54 -10.93
CA MET A 175 3.29 6.39 -11.02
C MET A 175 4.46 6.47 -10.03
N GLU A 176 4.59 7.57 -9.27
CA GLU A 176 5.59 7.72 -8.19
C GLU A 176 4.97 7.63 -6.80
N ASN A 177 3.84 6.92 -6.66
CA ASN A 177 3.21 6.70 -5.36
C ASN A 177 3.66 5.40 -4.68
N GLU A 178 3.45 5.34 -3.37
CA GLU A 178 3.81 4.19 -2.55
C GLU A 178 2.75 3.06 -2.59
N LEU A 179 3.13 1.89 -2.09
CA LEU A 179 2.34 0.66 -2.23
C LEU A 179 0.91 0.74 -1.66
N HIS A 180 0.69 1.42 -0.54
CA HIS A 180 -0.62 1.53 0.09
C HIS A 180 -1.54 2.50 -0.63
N PHE A 181 -1.00 3.55 -1.25
CA PHE A 181 -1.73 4.39 -2.18
C PHE A 181 -2.28 3.55 -3.32
N TYR A 182 -1.46 2.73 -3.99
CA TYR A 182 -1.93 1.86 -5.07
C TYR A 182 -2.96 0.83 -4.62
N ALA A 183 -2.79 0.26 -3.44
CA ALA A 183 -3.77 -0.66 -2.87
C ALA A 183 -5.10 0.04 -2.58
N ALA A 184 -5.08 1.22 -1.98
CA ALA A 184 -6.27 2.01 -1.71
C ALA A 184 -6.95 2.49 -3.00
N PHE A 185 -6.17 2.92 -3.99
CA PHE A 185 -6.62 3.27 -5.33
C PHE A 185 -7.38 2.11 -5.97
N ALA A 186 -6.77 0.92 -6.00
CA ALA A 186 -7.40 -0.28 -6.54
C ALA A 186 -8.70 -0.62 -5.82
N TYR A 187 -8.69 -0.56 -4.48
CA TYR A 187 -9.84 -0.86 -3.65
C TYR A 187 -10.98 0.13 -3.89
N ALA A 188 -10.67 1.43 -3.94
CA ALA A 188 -11.64 2.51 -4.15
C ALA A 188 -12.15 2.61 -5.59
N GLY A 189 -11.46 1.98 -6.54
CA GLY A 189 -11.80 2.00 -7.96
C GLY A 189 -11.38 3.29 -8.66
N GLY A 190 -10.36 3.98 -8.15
CA GLY A 190 -9.87 5.24 -8.73
C GLY A 190 -9.07 6.10 -7.75
N PRO A 191 -8.52 7.24 -8.20
CA PRO A 191 -7.76 8.19 -7.40
C PRO A 191 -8.66 8.93 -6.41
N PRO A 192 -8.09 9.47 -5.32
CA PRO A 192 -8.83 10.24 -4.31
C PRO A 192 -9.03 11.71 -4.72
N PHE A 193 -8.67 12.08 -5.94
CA PHE A 193 -8.79 13.42 -6.49
C PHE A 193 -9.24 13.35 -7.96
N PRO A 194 -9.91 14.41 -8.47
CA PRO A 194 -10.24 14.48 -9.88
C PRO A 194 -8.96 14.43 -10.71
N MET A 195 -8.94 13.58 -11.73
CA MET A 195 -7.87 13.55 -12.72
C MET A 195 -8.45 13.72 -14.11
N HIS A 196 -7.68 14.33 -15.00
CA HIS A 196 -8.11 14.49 -16.38
C HIS A 196 -8.43 13.12 -16.98
N TYR A 197 -9.66 12.97 -17.47
CA TYR A 197 -10.21 11.73 -18.03
C TYR A 197 -10.51 10.58 -17.05
N PHE A 198 -10.35 10.77 -15.73
CA PHE A 198 -10.62 9.70 -14.76
C PHE A 198 -11.68 10.11 -13.73
N GLY A 199 -12.60 9.19 -13.43
CA GLY A 199 -13.56 9.38 -12.35
C GLY A 199 -12.89 9.19 -10.99
N THR A 200 -13.19 10.02 -10.01
CA THR A 200 -12.72 9.81 -8.64
C THR A 200 -13.15 8.44 -8.12
N GLY A 201 -12.26 7.76 -7.40
CA GLY A 201 -12.62 6.55 -6.64
C GLY A 201 -13.71 6.84 -5.61
N SER A 202 -14.38 5.80 -5.12
CA SER A 202 -15.44 5.95 -4.11
C SER A 202 -14.84 6.45 -2.78
N PRO A 203 -15.30 7.62 -2.26
CA PRO A 203 -14.88 8.11 -0.95
C PRO A 203 -15.19 7.11 0.17
N GLU A 204 -16.32 6.41 0.09
CA GLU A 204 -16.73 5.41 1.08
C GLU A 204 -15.75 4.23 1.10
N LYS A 205 -15.33 3.76 -0.08
CA LYS A 205 -14.32 2.69 -0.16
C LYS A 205 -12.94 3.14 0.30
N TYR A 206 -12.57 4.40 0.06
CA TYR A 206 -11.35 4.97 0.65
C TYR A 206 -11.42 4.99 2.17
N LYS A 207 -12.54 5.48 2.73
CA LYS A 207 -12.80 5.44 4.17
C LYS A 207 -12.68 4.01 4.71
N ASP A 208 -13.31 3.05 4.05
CA ASP A 208 -13.29 1.64 4.44
C ASP A 208 -11.87 1.05 4.40
N TYR A 209 -11.12 1.31 3.32
CA TYR A 209 -9.74 0.83 3.19
C TYR A 209 -8.84 1.40 4.29
N TRP A 210 -8.83 2.72 4.45
CA TRP A 210 -7.94 3.38 5.39
C TRP A 210 -8.34 3.13 6.84
N THR A 211 -9.64 3.02 7.14
CA THR A 211 -10.12 2.61 8.46
C THR A 211 -9.64 1.20 8.80
N TRP A 212 -9.80 0.25 7.88
CA TRP A 212 -9.27 -1.10 8.05
C TRP A 212 -7.73 -1.10 8.21
N TRP A 213 -7.02 -0.28 7.42
CA TRP A 213 -5.56 -0.22 7.46
C TRP A 213 -5.07 0.25 8.84
N LEU A 214 -5.70 1.28 9.42
CA LEU A 214 -5.38 1.82 10.74
C LEU A 214 -5.88 0.94 11.91
N GLN A 215 -7.08 0.36 11.82
CA GLN A 215 -7.72 -0.36 12.93
C GLN A 215 -7.37 -1.85 13.01
N GLU A 216 -7.04 -2.47 11.88
CA GLU A 216 -6.87 -3.92 11.80
C GLU A 216 -5.48 -4.30 11.27
N ALA A 217 -5.12 -3.84 10.08
CA ALA A 217 -3.90 -4.27 9.40
C ALA A 217 -2.63 -3.84 10.16
N LEU A 218 -2.58 -2.58 10.58
CA LEU A 218 -1.44 -2.00 11.30
C LEU A 218 -1.27 -2.62 12.71
N PRO A 219 -2.33 -2.73 13.56
CA PRO A 219 -2.22 -3.45 14.84
C PRO A 219 -1.83 -4.93 14.68
N TYR A 220 -2.35 -5.62 13.66
CA TYR A 220 -1.94 -6.99 13.35
C TYR A 220 -0.44 -7.06 13.05
N ALA A 221 0.05 -6.23 12.14
CA ALA A 221 1.45 -6.18 11.75
C ALA A 221 2.35 -5.89 12.95
N TRP A 222 1.98 -4.93 13.81
CA TRP A 222 2.71 -4.58 15.04
C TRP A 222 2.84 -5.77 15.99
N LYS A 223 1.73 -6.45 16.27
CA LYS A 223 1.65 -7.58 17.20
C LYS A 223 2.42 -8.80 16.68
N GLU A 224 2.14 -9.22 15.44
CA GLU A 224 2.78 -10.40 14.84
C GLU A 224 4.27 -10.17 14.55
N GLY A 225 4.68 -8.92 14.38
CA GLY A 225 6.10 -8.55 14.31
C GLY A 225 6.87 -8.86 15.60
N MET A 226 6.21 -8.87 16.77
CA MET A 226 6.85 -9.20 18.06
C MET A 226 6.93 -10.71 18.32
N ASN A 227 6.13 -11.52 17.63
CA ASN A 227 6.16 -12.96 17.79
C ASN A 227 7.45 -13.53 17.18
N LYS A 228 8.13 -14.42 17.89
CA LYS A 228 9.35 -15.09 17.42
C LYS A 228 9.04 -16.12 16.34
#